data_AF-A0AAN6RAW5-F1
#
_entry.id   AF-A0AAN6RAW5-F1
#
_cell.length_a   1.000
_cell.length_b   1.000
_cell.length_c   1.000
_cell.angle_alpha   90.00
_cell.angle_beta   90.00
_cell.angle_gamma   90.00
#
_symmetry.space_group_name_H-M   'P 1'
#
loop_
_entity.id
_entity.type
_entity.pdbx_description
1 polymer ?
#
loop_
_entity_poly.entity_id
_entity_poly.type
_entity_poly.pdbx_seq_one_letter_code
_entity_poly.pdbx_strand_id
1 'polypeptide(L)'
;AAPTIETSTTKWSEYTNPILPGWNSDPSCVFVKEFDNTLFCTTSSFLAYPGIPVYASKDFTSWKLASNAIARPDQLPELGESGGGPGPQSEGIWASTIRYRDGTFYLITSYINQRKWDPKLILFTTKDPFKDGWHGPIRLQNPGHDIDPDLFWDQDGTPYVSVAAGISITPMDLTTGAPLGATFKVWNGTGDRNPEGPHLYRKDNWYYLLIGEGGTETNHSVTMARSRTLRGPYEGYDKNPVLTAKGTENYFQTVGHADLFQDAAGNWWGVALATRSGPEWVNYPMGRETVLVPVRWEEGEFPVFETHIDLSVVHRKINSGDKKLVPHLKLSVESSGKPDESVPETSVVPIPQSWYGHPVRLLVEAIDEYKYAFSAASAANPAHVKQLGYRNATIVSGGSGPFTGTIIGVFATKNGNEEEKAPAYVSRWRYTPVAQAVEEGKYVHVGH
;
A
#
# COMPACT_ATOMS: atom_id res chain seq x y z
N ALA A 1 -2.81 48.20 -0.18
CA ALA A 1 -2.61 47.14 -1.19
C ALA A 1 -1.98 45.95 -0.47
N ALA A 2 -2.64 44.80 -0.48
CA ALA A 2 -2.05 43.57 0.04
C ALA A 2 -1.01 43.06 -0.99
N PRO A 3 0.10 42.45 -0.55
CA PRO A 3 1.14 41.98 -1.46
C PRO A 3 0.59 40.80 -2.29
N THR A 4 0.85 40.84 -3.60
CA THR A 4 0.61 39.73 -4.51
C THR A 4 1.60 38.63 -4.18
N ILE A 5 1.10 37.50 -3.69
CA ILE A 5 1.87 36.26 -3.55
C ILE A 5 1.72 35.55 -4.89
N GLU A 6 2.83 35.35 -5.61
CA GLU A 6 2.87 34.45 -6.77
C GLU A 6 2.64 33.03 -6.26
N THR A 7 1.42 32.54 -6.41
CA THR A 7 1.08 31.14 -6.21
C THR A 7 1.57 30.35 -7.43
N SER A 8 2.70 29.66 -7.27
CA SER A 8 3.00 28.50 -8.08
C SER A 8 1.89 27.47 -7.84
N THR A 9 1.01 27.29 -8.83
CA THR A 9 -0.04 26.27 -8.79
C THR A 9 0.59 24.93 -9.13
N THR A 10 1.11 24.23 -8.13
CA THR A 10 1.38 22.80 -8.24
C THR A 10 0.03 22.11 -8.32
N LYS A 11 -0.27 21.51 -9.47
CA LYS A 11 -1.51 20.77 -9.69
C LYS A 11 -1.41 19.44 -8.93
N TRP A 12 -2.26 19.24 -7.94
CA TRP A 12 -2.31 18.03 -7.13
C TRP A 12 -3.29 17.02 -7.72
N SER A 13 -3.00 15.72 -7.66
CA SER A 13 -3.80 14.65 -8.26
C SER A 13 -4.41 13.73 -7.19
N GLU A 14 -5.75 13.62 -7.16
CA GLU A 14 -6.52 12.72 -6.29
C GLU A 14 -6.67 11.31 -6.90
N TYR A 15 -6.85 10.25 -6.09
CA TYR A 15 -7.15 8.89 -6.57
C TYR A 15 -8.20 8.13 -5.75
N THR A 16 -8.86 7.15 -6.38
CA THR A 16 -9.86 6.27 -5.75
C THR A 16 -9.46 4.81 -5.92
N ASN A 17 -9.54 4.03 -4.84
CA ASN A 17 -9.36 2.59 -4.91
C ASN A 17 -10.65 1.85 -5.29
N PRO A 18 -10.54 0.71 -6.00
CA PRO A 18 -9.32 0.15 -6.58
C PRO A 18 -8.84 0.93 -7.82
N ILE A 19 -7.52 1.05 -7.98
CA ILE A 19 -6.92 1.73 -9.15
C ILE A 19 -7.03 0.89 -10.44
N LEU A 20 -7.11 -0.44 -10.31
CA LEU A 20 -7.49 -1.36 -11.39
C LEU A 20 -8.67 -2.23 -10.91
N PRO A 21 -9.93 -1.82 -11.17
CA PRO A 21 -11.12 -2.59 -10.77
C PRO A 21 -11.27 -3.86 -11.61
N GLY A 22 -12.08 -4.80 -11.10
CA GLY A 22 -12.24 -6.12 -11.70
C GLY A 22 -11.02 -7.01 -11.48
N TRP A 23 -10.99 -8.14 -12.18
CA TRP A 23 -9.98 -9.15 -11.94
C TRP A 23 -8.59 -8.69 -12.41
N ASN A 24 -7.84 -8.14 -11.47
CA ASN A 24 -6.51 -7.58 -11.62
C ASN A 24 -5.74 -7.92 -10.33
N SER A 25 -5.40 -9.20 -10.20
CA SER A 25 -4.77 -9.77 -9.01
C SER A 25 -3.24 -9.66 -9.06
N ASP A 26 -2.60 -9.80 -7.90
CA ASP A 26 -1.15 -9.97 -7.77
C ASP A 26 -0.36 -8.83 -8.48
N PRO A 27 -0.60 -7.56 -8.10
CA PRO A 27 -0.06 -6.42 -8.83
C PRO A 27 1.44 -6.24 -8.57
N SER A 28 2.20 -6.02 -9.64
CA SER A 28 3.57 -5.52 -9.57
C SER A 28 3.70 -4.27 -10.43
N CYS A 29 4.44 -3.28 -9.96
CA CYS A 29 4.57 -1.99 -10.62
C CYS A 29 6.00 -1.48 -10.67
N VAL A 30 6.32 -0.75 -11.74
CA VAL A 30 7.60 -0.05 -11.89
C VAL A 30 7.37 1.36 -12.45
N PHE A 31 7.93 2.35 -11.77
CA PHE A 31 7.94 3.73 -12.25
C PHE A 31 9.13 3.97 -13.18
N VAL A 32 8.88 4.53 -14.36
CA VAL A 32 9.90 4.71 -15.40
C VAL A 32 9.95 6.17 -15.86
N LYS A 33 10.92 6.91 -15.32
CA LYS A 33 11.16 8.32 -15.64
C LYS A 33 11.42 8.55 -17.14
N GLU A 34 12.15 7.65 -17.78
CA GLU A 34 12.51 7.71 -19.21
C GLU A 34 11.29 7.61 -20.14
N PHE A 35 10.19 7.05 -19.64
CA PHE A 35 8.92 6.93 -20.35
C PHE A 35 7.96 8.06 -19.96
N ASP A 36 8.47 9.29 -19.88
CA ASP A 36 7.69 10.48 -19.52
C ASP A 36 6.97 10.33 -18.17
N ASN A 37 7.73 9.96 -17.14
CA ASN A 37 7.25 9.79 -15.76
C ASN A 37 6.05 8.83 -15.65
N THR A 38 6.11 7.69 -16.36
CA THR A 38 5.00 6.73 -16.42
C THR A 38 5.22 5.57 -15.45
N LEU A 39 4.18 5.25 -14.67
CA LEU A 39 4.05 4.01 -13.91
C LEU A 39 3.48 2.91 -14.80
N PHE A 40 4.12 1.75 -14.80
CA PHE A 40 3.63 0.55 -15.45
C PHE A 40 3.30 -0.50 -14.40
N CYS A 41 2.13 -1.13 -14.52
CA CYS A 41 1.70 -2.18 -13.60
C CYS A 41 1.23 -3.41 -14.38
N THR A 42 1.55 -4.60 -13.88
CA THR A 42 1.08 -5.88 -14.41
C THR A 42 0.29 -6.64 -13.37
N THR A 43 -0.62 -7.51 -13.81
CA THR A 43 -1.39 -8.41 -12.95
C THR A 43 -1.37 -9.84 -13.50
N SER A 44 -1.66 -10.81 -12.64
CA SER A 44 -1.82 -12.21 -13.08
C SER A 44 -3.06 -12.40 -13.96
N SER A 45 -3.04 -13.43 -14.82
CA SER A 45 -4.10 -13.66 -15.81
C SER A 45 -4.59 -15.12 -15.89
N PHE A 46 -4.00 -16.04 -15.16
CA PHE A 46 -4.36 -17.46 -15.12
C PHE A 46 -4.50 -18.04 -16.53
N LEU A 47 -5.69 -18.56 -16.89
CA LEU A 47 -5.99 -19.14 -18.19
C LEU A 47 -6.50 -18.12 -19.23
N ALA A 48 -6.60 -16.83 -18.88
CA ALA A 48 -7.06 -15.81 -19.81
C ALA A 48 -6.02 -15.50 -20.89
N TYR A 49 -6.52 -15.25 -22.10
CA TYR A 49 -5.75 -14.87 -23.26
C TYR A 49 -6.41 -13.69 -23.99
N PRO A 50 -5.69 -12.64 -24.41
CA PRO A 50 -4.26 -12.40 -24.18
C PRO A 50 -3.93 -12.30 -22.68
N GLY A 51 -2.73 -12.74 -22.29
CA GLY A 51 -2.33 -12.91 -20.89
C GLY A 51 -1.29 -11.88 -20.44
N ILE A 52 -1.20 -11.69 -19.12
CA ILE A 52 -0.31 -10.72 -18.48
C ILE A 52 -0.55 -9.29 -19.01
N PRO A 53 -1.69 -8.66 -18.65
CA PRO A 53 -1.96 -7.28 -19.04
C PRO A 53 -0.96 -6.33 -18.38
N VAL A 54 -0.46 -5.37 -19.15
CA VAL A 54 0.43 -4.31 -18.68
C VAL A 54 -0.28 -2.97 -18.86
N TYR A 55 -0.57 -2.32 -17.75
CA TYR A 55 -1.23 -1.02 -17.69
C TYR A 55 -0.20 0.09 -17.51
N ALA A 56 -0.50 1.28 -18.02
CA ALA A 56 0.33 2.47 -17.89
C ALA A 56 -0.48 3.65 -17.37
N SER A 57 0.11 4.45 -16.49
CA SER A 57 -0.48 5.66 -15.93
C SER A 57 0.58 6.71 -15.60
N LYS A 58 0.24 8.00 -15.75
CA LYS A 58 1.11 9.13 -15.38
C LYS A 58 0.69 9.85 -14.10
N ASP A 59 -0.56 9.63 -13.71
CA ASP A 59 -1.24 10.28 -12.58
C ASP A 59 -1.72 9.25 -11.54
N PHE A 60 -1.36 7.98 -11.74
CA PHE A 60 -1.72 6.78 -10.96
C PHE A 60 -3.23 6.51 -10.87
N THR A 61 -4.03 7.24 -11.65
CA THR A 61 -5.50 7.25 -11.58
C THR A 61 -6.14 6.91 -12.91
N SER A 62 -5.58 7.48 -13.98
CA SER A 62 -5.99 7.22 -15.36
C SER A 62 -5.11 6.12 -15.92
N TRP A 63 -5.68 4.94 -16.10
CA TRP A 63 -4.97 3.76 -16.57
C TRP A 63 -5.33 3.45 -18.02
N LYS A 64 -4.31 3.11 -18.81
CA LYS A 64 -4.46 2.56 -20.16
C LYS A 64 -3.82 1.19 -20.21
N LEU A 65 -4.50 0.23 -20.81
CA LEU A 65 -3.84 -1.03 -21.19
C LEU A 65 -2.80 -0.71 -22.28
N ALA A 66 -1.52 -0.82 -21.93
CA ALA A 66 -0.41 -0.58 -22.84
C ALA A 66 -0.20 -1.78 -23.78
N SER A 67 -0.20 -2.99 -23.21
CA SER A 67 -0.06 -4.24 -23.94
C SER A 67 -0.47 -5.45 -23.09
N ASN A 68 -0.32 -6.64 -23.67
CA ASN A 68 -0.30 -7.91 -22.94
C ASN A 68 1.04 -8.59 -23.25
N ALA A 69 1.74 -9.13 -22.25
CA ALA A 69 3.02 -9.79 -22.51
C ALA A 69 2.86 -11.09 -23.30
N ILE A 70 1.73 -11.79 -23.12
CA ILE A 70 1.31 -12.91 -23.95
C ILE A 70 0.20 -12.42 -24.88
N ALA A 71 0.58 -12.04 -26.09
CA ALA A 71 -0.33 -11.55 -27.12
C ALA A 71 -0.33 -12.38 -28.40
N ARG A 72 0.61 -13.34 -28.54
CA ARG A 72 0.69 -14.24 -29.69
C ARG A 72 0.72 -15.72 -29.25
N PRO A 73 0.04 -16.63 -29.98
CA PRO A 73 -0.02 -18.03 -29.62
C PRO A 73 1.35 -18.73 -29.58
N ASP A 74 2.31 -18.29 -30.40
CA ASP A 74 3.66 -18.85 -30.48
C ASP A 74 4.52 -18.56 -29.25
N GLN A 75 4.14 -17.59 -28.41
CA GLN A 75 4.87 -17.28 -27.18
C GLN A 75 4.72 -18.41 -26.15
N LEU A 76 3.49 -18.89 -25.93
CA LEU A 76 3.24 -19.92 -24.93
C LEU A 76 2.15 -20.91 -25.41
N PRO A 77 2.45 -21.75 -26.42
CA PRO A 77 1.47 -22.70 -26.96
C PRO A 77 0.88 -23.63 -25.90
N GLU A 78 1.67 -23.99 -24.88
CA GLU A 78 1.22 -24.87 -23.80
C GLU A 78 0.10 -24.27 -22.94
N LEU A 79 -0.10 -22.94 -22.96
CA LEU A 79 -1.23 -22.31 -22.27
C LEU A 79 -2.57 -22.79 -22.85
N GLY A 80 -2.63 -23.07 -24.16
CA GLY A 80 -3.82 -23.63 -24.82
C GLY A 80 -4.04 -25.12 -24.54
N GLU A 81 -3.02 -25.83 -24.04
CA GLU A 81 -3.15 -27.21 -23.54
C GLU A 81 -3.64 -27.25 -22.09
N SER A 82 -3.51 -26.14 -21.36
CA SER A 82 -4.07 -25.96 -20.03
C SER A 82 -5.59 -25.78 -20.13
N GLY A 83 -6.35 -26.50 -19.31
CA GLY A 83 -7.82 -26.50 -19.37
C GLY A 83 -8.47 -27.53 -20.32
N GLY A 84 -7.71 -28.36 -21.03
CA GLY A 84 -8.22 -29.41 -21.95
C GLY A 84 -8.90 -30.64 -21.29
N GLY A 85 -9.29 -30.55 -20.02
CA GLY A 85 -10.00 -31.59 -19.27
C GLY A 85 -10.49 -31.04 -17.92
N PRO A 86 -10.87 -31.88 -16.93
CA PRO A 86 -11.34 -31.42 -15.61
C PRO A 86 -10.20 -30.85 -14.74
N GLY A 87 -9.38 -29.96 -15.29
CA GLY A 87 -8.35 -29.22 -14.55
C GLY A 87 -8.96 -28.03 -13.81
N PRO A 88 -8.36 -27.58 -12.71
CA PRO A 88 -8.84 -26.43 -11.98
C PRO A 88 -8.68 -25.14 -12.81
N GLN A 89 -9.67 -24.25 -12.73
CA GLN A 89 -9.67 -22.95 -13.42
C GLN A 89 -8.54 -22.00 -12.96
N SER A 90 -7.78 -22.41 -11.94
CA SER A 90 -6.66 -21.68 -11.36
C SER A 90 -5.29 -22.11 -11.93
N GLU A 91 -5.22 -22.79 -13.08
CA GLU A 91 -3.96 -23.05 -13.80
C GLU A 91 -3.50 -21.82 -14.62
N GLY A 92 -2.36 -21.95 -15.31
CA GLY A 92 -1.84 -20.93 -16.21
C GLY A 92 -0.93 -19.93 -15.52
N ILE A 93 -1.12 -18.64 -15.80
CA ILE A 93 -0.23 -17.56 -15.40
C ILE A 93 -0.58 -17.03 -14.00
N TRP A 94 0.30 -17.27 -13.03
CA TRP A 94 0.14 -16.76 -11.66
C TRP A 94 0.84 -15.39 -11.49
N ALA A 95 1.23 -15.01 -10.27
CA ALA A 95 1.81 -13.71 -9.97
C ALA A 95 2.98 -13.37 -10.92
N SER A 96 2.97 -12.13 -11.40
CA SER A 96 3.94 -11.58 -12.33
C SER A 96 4.63 -10.39 -11.72
N THR A 97 5.95 -10.30 -11.88
CA THR A 97 6.75 -9.15 -11.46
C THR A 97 7.22 -8.38 -12.69
N ILE A 98 7.04 -7.05 -12.69
CA ILE A 98 7.60 -6.15 -13.71
C ILE A 98 8.73 -5.29 -13.12
N ARG A 99 9.85 -5.22 -13.83
CA ARG A 99 11.00 -4.38 -13.48
C ARG A 99 11.51 -3.65 -14.72
N TYR A 100 12.18 -2.53 -14.51
CA TYR A 100 12.81 -1.74 -15.57
C TYR A 100 14.27 -1.50 -15.22
N ARG A 101 15.15 -1.77 -16.17
CA ARG A 101 16.59 -1.55 -16.02
C ARG A 101 17.23 -1.30 -17.36
N ASP A 102 18.12 -0.29 -17.41
CA ASP A 102 19.01 -0.02 -18.54
C ASP A 102 18.28 -0.01 -19.91
N GLY A 103 17.14 0.69 -19.99
CA GLY A 103 16.37 0.80 -21.23
C GLY A 103 15.43 -0.39 -21.53
N THR A 104 15.32 -1.38 -20.65
CA THR A 104 14.58 -2.63 -20.90
C THR A 104 13.61 -2.95 -19.77
N PHE A 105 12.38 -3.32 -20.13
CA PHE A 105 11.41 -3.92 -19.23
C PHE A 105 11.62 -5.42 -19.16
N TYR A 106 11.53 -5.97 -17.95
CA TYR A 106 11.60 -7.38 -17.64
C TYR A 106 10.31 -7.77 -16.95
N LEU A 107 9.65 -8.82 -17.43
CA LEU A 107 8.45 -9.36 -16.81
C LEU A 107 8.62 -10.85 -16.59
N ILE A 108 8.70 -11.24 -15.32
CA ILE A 108 8.88 -12.63 -14.89
C ILE A 108 7.60 -13.13 -14.22
N THR A 109 7.21 -14.38 -14.49
CA THR A 109 5.99 -14.98 -13.92
C THR A 109 6.12 -16.49 -13.76
N SER A 110 5.25 -17.07 -12.94
CA SER A 110 5.04 -18.51 -12.91
C SER A 110 4.00 -18.95 -13.95
N TYR A 111 4.28 -20.05 -14.64
CA TYR A 111 3.32 -20.84 -15.39
C TYR A 111 3.07 -22.16 -14.67
N ILE A 112 1.82 -22.37 -14.25
CA ILE A 112 1.40 -23.45 -13.37
C ILE A 112 0.54 -24.46 -14.11
N ASN A 113 0.95 -25.72 -14.03
CA ASN A 113 0.14 -26.89 -14.33
C ASN A 113 -0.07 -27.68 -13.03
N GLN A 114 -1.26 -27.57 -12.42
CA GLN A 114 -1.52 -28.12 -11.10
C GLN A 114 -1.56 -29.65 -11.10
N ARG A 115 -1.82 -30.30 -12.24
CA ARG A 115 -1.83 -31.77 -12.33
C ARG A 115 -0.45 -32.41 -12.14
N LYS A 116 0.61 -31.74 -12.57
CA LYS A 116 1.99 -32.23 -12.46
C LYS A 116 2.75 -31.58 -11.31
N TRP A 117 2.26 -30.45 -10.78
CA TRP A 117 2.96 -29.56 -9.87
C TRP A 117 4.42 -29.33 -10.32
N ASP A 118 4.56 -28.63 -11.43
CA ASP A 118 5.84 -28.27 -12.06
C ASP A 118 5.82 -26.76 -12.34
N PRO A 119 6.04 -25.91 -11.31
CA PRO A 119 5.99 -24.45 -11.47
C PRO A 119 7.15 -23.98 -12.35
N LYS A 120 6.84 -23.53 -13.56
CA LYS A 120 7.83 -23.03 -14.51
C LYS A 120 7.95 -21.52 -14.38
N LEU A 121 9.18 -21.01 -14.44
CA LEU A 121 9.43 -19.58 -14.48
C LEU A 121 9.66 -19.15 -15.93
N ILE A 122 8.95 -18.13 -16.37
CA ILE A 122 9.08 -17.58 -17.71
C ILE A 122 9.33 -16.08 -17.64
N LEU A 123 10.22 -15.60 -18.51
CA LEU A 123 10.66 -14.21 -18.57
C LEU A 123 10.40 -13.63 -19.96
N PHE A 124 9.74 -12.49 -19.98
CA PHE A 124 9.53 -11.66 -21.16
C PHE A 124 10.34 -10.37 -21.05
N THR A 125 10.74 -9.82 -22.19
CA THR A 125 11.42 -8.53 -22.25
C THR A 125 10.85 -7.65 -23.36
N THR A 126 10.90 -6.34 -23.15
CA THR A 126 10.58 -5.36 -24.20
C THR A 126 11.34 -4.06 -23.95
N LYS A 127 11.60 -3.29 -25.01
CA LYS A 127 12.14 -1.93 -24.89
C LYS A 127 11.02 -0.90 -24.80
N ASP A 128 9.94 -1.07 -25.56
CA ASP A 128 8.74 -0.22 -25.53
C ASP A 128 7.46 -1.07 -25.36
N PRO A 129 6.84 -1.09 -24.17
CA PRO A 129 5.63 -1.86 -23.90
C PRO A 129 4.40 -1.37 -24.67
N PHE A 130 4.46 -0.24 -25.38
CA PHE A 130 3.37 0.23 -26.24
C PHE A 130 3.50 -0.23 -27.69
N LYS A 131 4.71 -0.57 -28.17
CA LYS A 131 4.98 -0.70 -29.62
C LYS A 131 5.69 -1.98 -30.02
N ASP A 132 6.71 -2.38 -29.26
CA ASP A 132 7.63 -3.44 -29.71
C ASP A 132 7.05 -4.84 -29.50
N GLY A 133 5.97 -4.93 -28.73
CA GLY A 133 5.49 -6.19 -28.16
C GLY A 133 6.51 -6.78 -27.19
N TRP A 134 6.23 -7.97 -26.68
CA TRP A 134 7.11 -8.66 -25.74
C TRP A 134 7.85 -9.81 -26.42
N HIS A 135 9.17 -9.86 -26.21
CA HIS A 135 10.06 -10.94 -26.60
C HIS A 135 10.10 -12.01 -25.51
N GLY A 136 10.32 -13.27 -25.91
CA GLY A 136 10.28 -14.42 -25.02
C GLY A 136 9.04 -15.30 -25.26
N PRO A 137 8.75 -16.23 -24.33
CA PRO A 137 9.37 -16.37 -23.02
C PRO A 137 10.73 -17.09 -23.07
N ILE A 138 11.71 -16.52 -22.38
CA ILE A 138 12.87 -17.27 -21.91
C ILE A 138 12.38 -18.14 -20.75
N ARG A 139 12.62 -19.46 -20.83
CA ARG A 139 12.25 -20.41 -19.77
C ARG A 139 13.41 -20.48 -18.78
N LEU A 140 13.19 -19.98 -17.56
CA LEU A 140 14.19 -20.01 -16.51
C LEU A 140 14.09 -21.33 -15.75
N GLN A 141 15.24 -21.88 -15.38
CA GLN A 141 15.28 -23.00 -14.43
C GLN A 141 14.76 -22.52 -13.08
N ASN A 142 14.03 -23.40 -12.38
CA ASN A 142 13.44 -23.11 -11.08
C ASN A 142 13.99 -24.05 -10.00
N PRO A 143 15.24 -23.89 -9.52
CA PRO A 143 15.78 -24.75 -8.47
C PRO A 143 15.00 -24.66 -7.15
N GLY A 144 14.33 -23.53 -6.89
CA GLY A 144 13.43 -23.36 -5.74
C GLY A 144 12.14 -24.17 -5.85
N HIS A 145 11.77 -24.60 -7.07
CA HIS A 145 10.59 -25.40 -7.39
C HIS A 145 9.29 -24.82 -6.80
N ASP A 146 9.15 -23.49 -6.90
CA ASP A 146 8.01 -22.76 -6.33
C ASP A 146 7.59 -21.56 -7.19
N ILE A 147 6.58 -20.84 -6.72
CA ILE A 147 5.88 -19.77 -7.43
C ILE A 147 6.38 -18.37 -7.07
N ASP A 148 5.73 -17.37 -7.66
CA ASP A 148 5.86 -15.94 -7.37
C ASP A 148 7.28 -15.41 -7.55
N PRO A 149 7.81 -15.46 -8.78
CA PRO A 149 9.14 -14.96 -9.05
C PRO A 149 9.21 -13.43 -8.96
N ASP A 150 10.23 -12.93 -8.28
CA ASP A 150 10.67 -11.54 -8.37
C ASP A 150 12.09 -11.47 -8.94
N LEU A 151 12.43 -10.33 -9.53
CA LEU A 151 13.72 -10.08 -10.13
C LEU A 151 14.39 -8.89 -9.45
N PHE A 152 15.53 -9.15 -8.84
CA PHE A 152 16.33 -8.16 -8.14
C PHE A 152 17.75 -8.16 -8.71
N TRP A 153 18.34 -6.99 -8.87
CA TRP A 153 19.75 -6.89 -9.21
C TRP A 153 20.54 -6.31 -8.05
N ASP A 154 21.63 -6.97 -7.70
CA ASP A 154 22.53 -6.47 -6.67
C ASP A 154 23.50 -5.40 -7.22
N GLN A 155 24.30 -4.80 -6.35
CA GLN A 155 25.21 -3.69 -6.67
C GLN A 155 26.23 -4.02 -7.76
N ASP A 156 26.64 -5.29 -7.87
CA ASP A 156 27.54 -5.80 -8.89
C ASP A 156 26.86 -6.00 -10.25
N GLY A 157 25.55 -5.79 -10.33
CA GLY A 157 24.75 -6.02 -11.53
C GLY A 157 24.30 -7.48 -11.70
N THR A 158 24.60 -8.37 -10.75
CA THR A 158 24.13 -9.76 -10.80
C THR A 158 22.61 -9.80 -10.60
N PRO A 159 21.85 -10.38 -11.55
CA PRO A 159 20.42 -10.65 -11.36
C PRO A 159 20.19 -11.87 -10.46
N TYR A 160 19.25 -11.72 -9.53
CA TYR A 160 18.76 -12.74 -8.63
C TYR A 160 17.25 -12.91 -8.81
N VAL A 161 16.80 -14.16 -8.82
CA VAL A 161 15.39 -14.52 -8.84
C VAL A 161 15.01 -15.15 -7.50
N SER A 162 13.99 -14.59 -6.84
CA SER A 162 13.40 -15.14 -5.61
C SER A 162 12.07 -15.82 -5.89
N VAL A 163 11.75 -16.90 -5.16
CA VAL A 163 10.45 -17.62 -5.20
C VAL A 163 10.01 -18.04 -3.79
N ALA A 164 8.72 -18.34 -3.60
CA ALA A 164 8.05 -18.55 -2.29
C ALA A 164 8.69 -19.58 -1.32
N ALA A 165 9.36 -20.64 -1.80
CA ALA A 165 9.85 -21.80 -1.02
C ALA A 165 10.80 -21.52 0.17
N GLY A 166 10.28 -21.00 1.29
CA GLY A 166 11.11 -20.44 2.38
C GLY A 166 11.98 -19.28 1.87
N ILE A 167 11.41 -18.54 0.90
CA ILE A 167 12.04 -17.52 0.08
C ILE A 167 13.41 -17.97 -0.45
N SER A 168 13.38 -18.72 -1.54
CA SER A 168 14.57 -19.24 -2.21
C SER A 168 15.08 -18.23 -3.23
N ILE A 169 16.35 -17.83 -3.15
CA ILE A 169 17.00 -16.87 -4.05
C ILE A 169 18.08 -17.58 -4.86
N THR A 170 18.09 -17.35 -6.17
CA THR A 170 19.07 -17.92 -7.10
C THR A 170 19.66 -16.83 -8.00
N PRO A 171 20.99 -16.69 -8.14
CA PRO A 171 21.58 -15.85 -9.19
C PRO A 171 21.36 -16.52 -10.56
N MET A 172 20.88 -15.77 -11.56
CA MET A 172 20.38 -16.34 -12.83
C MET A 172 20.97 -15.66 -14.06
N ASP A 173 21.33 -16.40 -15.10
CA ASP A 173 21.57 -15.82 -16.42
C ASP A 173 20.22 -15.60 -17.11
N LEU A 174 19.80 -14.35 -17.25
CA LEU A 174 18.51 -14.00 -17.87
C LEU A 174 18.47 -14.23 -19.39
N THR A 175 19.61 -14.51 -20.04
CA THR A 175 19.68 -14.82 -21.48
C THR A 175 19.45 -16.31 -21.72
N THR A 176 20.12 -17.17 -20.94
CA THR A 176 20.05 -18.63 -21.11
C THR A 176 19.00 -19.28 -20.22
N GLY A 177 18.60 -18.61 -19.14
CA GLY A 177 17.71 -19.13 -18.11
C GLY A 177 18.36 -20.08 -17.12
N ALA A 178 19.69 -20.23 -17.13
CA ALA A 178 20.42 -21.12 -16.24
C ALA A 178 20.85 -20.42 -14.92
N PRO A 179 20.96 -21.15 -13.80
CA PRO A 179 21.53 -20.61 -12.58
C PRO A 179 23.02 -20.33 -12.75
N LEU A 180 23.48 -19.19 -12.24
CA LEU A 180 24.89 -18.79 -12.18
C LEU A 180 25.60 -19.35 -10.94
N GLY A 181 24.84 -19.90 -10.00
CA GLY A 181 25.36 -20.41 -8.73
C GLY A 181 24.28 -21.07 -7.87
N ALA A 182 24.63 -21.36 -6.62
CA ALA A 182 23.75 -22.09 -5.70
C ALA A 182 22.58 -21.23 -5.21
N THR A 183 21.40 -21.84 -5.19
CA THR A 183 20.19 -21.33 -4.52
C THR A 183 20.34 -21.35 -3.01
N PHE A 184 19.79 -20.35 -2.33
CA PHE A 184 19.78 -20.26 -0.87
C PHE A 184 18.44 -19.72 -0.35
N LYS A 185 18.05 -20.15 0.86
CA LYS A 185 16.82 -19.71 1.52
C LYS A 185 17.12 -18.63 2.54
N VAL A 186 16.25 -17.62 2.63
CA VAL A 186 16.54 -16.44 3.45
C VAL A 186 15.56 -16.16 4.57
N TRP A 187 14.28 -16.53 4.42
CA TRP A 187 13.26 -16.23 5.43
C TRP A 187 12.02 -17.11 5.23
N ASN A 188 11.37 -17.54 6.31
CA ASN A 188 10.18 -18.39 6.27
C ASN A 188 8.88 -17.63 6.61
N GLY A 189 8.91 -16.29 6.53
CA GLY A 189 7.82 -15.44 7.02
C GLY A 189 7.78 -15.31 8.54
N THR A 190 6.67 -14.80 9.07
CA THR A 190 6.47 -14.61 10.52
C THR A 190 5.94 -15.86 11.22
N GLY A 191 5.57 -16.88 10.45
CA GLY A 191 4.99 -18.14 10.92
C GLY A 191 3.52 -18.33 10.56
N ASP A 192 2.91 -17.38 9.83
CA ASP A 192 1.58 -17.59 9.23
C ASP A 192 1.67 -18.52 8.00
N ARG A 193 0.53 -18.96 7.48
CA ARG A 193 0.46 -19.91 6.35
C ARG A 193 0.89 -19.25 5.03
N ASN A 194 1.43 -20.04 4.12
CA ASN A 194 1.71 -19.67 2.73
C ASN A 194 2.51 -18.35 2.55
N PRO A 195 3.75 -18.25 3.04
CA PRO A 195 4.68 -17.20 2.61
C PRO A 195 4.83 -17.18 1.08
N GLU A 196 4.51 -16.06 0.44
CA GLU A 196 4.42 -15.92 -1.02
C GLU A 196 4.82 -14.50 -1.48
N GLY A 197 4.81 -14.22 -2.78
CA GLY A 197 5.08 -12.88 -3.33
C GLY A 197 6.35 -12.18 -2.83
N PRO A 198 7.54 -12.81 -2.82
CA PRO A 198 8.75 -12.15 -2.36
C PRO A 198 9.16 -10.99 -3.26
N HIS A 199 9.41 -9.81 -2.69
CA HIS A 199 10.09 -8.71 -3.39
C HIS A 199 11.30 -8.21 -2.60
N LEU A 200 12.44 -8.09 -3.28
CA LEU A 200 13.70 -7.62 -2.69
C LEU A 200 13.96 -6.16 -3.02
N TYR A 201 14.35 -5.40 -2.00
CA TYR A 201 14.73 -3.99 -2.11
C TYR A 201 16.08 -3.78 -1.45
N ARG A 202 16.91 -2.90 -2.03
CA ARG A 202 18.13 -2.43 -1.39
C ARG A 202 18.00 -0.96 -1.04
N LYS A 203 18.03 -0.64 0.25
CA LYS A 203 17.87 0.73 0.77
C LYS A 203 18.70 0.88 2.04
N ASP A 204 19.42 1.99 2.20
CA ASP A 204 20.18 2.35 3.42
C ASP A 204 21.11 1.25 3.96
N ASN A 205 21.84 0.59 3.06
CA ASN A 205 22.71 -0.56 3.37
C ASN A 205 21.98 -1.75 4.03
N TRP A 206 20.71 -1.93 3.69
CA TRP A 206 19.90 -3.09 4.02
C TRP A 206 19.35 -3.72 2.75
N TYR A 207 19.23 -5.04 2.77
CA TYR A 207 18.35 -5.80 1.91
C TYR A 207 17.04 -5.98 2.67
N TYR A 208 15.97 -5.42 2.16
CA TYR A 208 14.63 -5.66 2.68
C TYR A 208 13.93 -6.69 1.81
N LEU A 209 13.17 -7.57 2.45
CA LEU A 209 12.38 -8.60 1.84
C LEU A 209 10.93 -8.42 2.27
N LEU A 210 10.08 -8.09 1.32
CA LEU A 210 8.62 -8.00 1.47
C LEU A 210 8.00 -9.32 1.00
N ILE A 211 7.01 -9.84 1.70
CA ILE A 211 6.25 -11.04 1.31
C ILE A 211 4.76 -10.86 1.61
N GLY A 212 3.92 -11.69 1.00
CA GLY A 212 2.58 -12.01 1.48
C GLY A 212 2.58 -13.26 2.37
N GLU A 213 1.67 -13.33 3.34
CA GLU A 213 1.37 -14.57 4.09
C GLU A 213 -0.07 -14.54 4.65
N GLY A 214 -0.51 -15.64 5.27
CA GLY A 214 -1.90 -15.85 5.70
C GLY A 214 -2.81 -16.41 4.60
N GLY A 215 -2.25 -16.70 3.41
CA GLY A 215 -2.99 -17.05 2.20
C GLY A 215 -3.78 -15.87 1.62
N THR A 216 -4.44 -16.05 0.48
CA THR A 216 -5.08 -14.94 -0.28
C THR A 216 -6.53 -14.65 0.14
N GLU A 217 -6.91 -14.99 1.38
CA GLU A 217 -8.28 -14.88 1.91
C GLU A 217 -8.33 -13.82 3.04
N THR A 218 -9.28 -13.89 3.97
CA THR A 218 -9.45 -12.89 5.04
C THR A 218 -8.28 -12.81 6.04
N ASN A 219 -7.36 -13.77 6.01
CA ASN A 219 -6.12 -13.74 6.81
C ASN A 219 -4.92 -13.12 6.08
N HIS A 220 -5.08 -12.69 4.83
CA HIS A 220 -3.99 -12.17 4.01
C HIS A 220 -3.34 -10.94 4.66
N SER A 221 -2.01 -10.93 4.64
CA SER A 221 -1.18 -9.88 5.22
C SER A 221 0.09 -9.70 4.41
N VAL A 222 0.65 -8.49 4.45
CA VAL A 222 1.99 -8.19 3.94
C VAL A 222 2.94 -8.09 5.12
N THR A 223 4.05 -8.80 5.06
CA THR A 223 5.08 -8.75 6.09
C THR A 223 6.45 -8.47 5.50
N MET A 224 7.34 -7.93 6.33
CA MET A 224 8.66 -7.54 5.89
C MET A 224 9.75 -7.97 6.88
N ALA A 225 10.91 -8.29 6.33
CA ALA A 225 12.14 -8.54 7.07
C ALA A 225 13.31 -7.81 6.41
N ARG A 226 14.45 -7.70 7.09
CA ARG A 226 15.67 -7.14 6.50
C ARG A 226 16.94 -7.81 6.94
N SER A 227 18.00 -7.68 6.15
CA SER A 227 19.35 -8.14 6.49
C SER A 227 20.43 -7.21 5.97
N ARG A 228 21.61 -7.24 6.60
CA ARG A 228 22.81 -6.54 6.10
C ARG A 228 23.43 -7.23 4.90
N THR A 229 23.09 -8.49 4.64
CA THR A 229 23.59 -9.23 3.47
C THR A 229 22.42 -9.86 2.74
N LEU A 230 22.52 -10.01 1.42
CA LEU A 230 21.49 -10.67 0.61
C LEU A 230 21.16 -12.08 1.13
N ARG A 231 22.15 -12.79 1.68
CA ARG A 231 22.03 -14.17 2.20
C ARG A 231 21.45 -14.25 3.62
N GLY A 232 21.20 -13.13 4.28
CA GLY A 232 20.67 -13.13 5.63
C GLY A 232 21.74 -13.14 6.73
N PRO A 233 21.35 -13.49 7.97
CA PRO A 233 19.98 -13.80 8.38
C PRO A 233 19.05 -12.58 8.23
N TYR A 234 17.79 -12.81 7.89
CA TYR A 234 16.77 -11.77 7.84
C TYR A 234 16.06 -11.68 9.19
N GLU A 235 15.96 -10.46 9.71
CA GLU A 235 15.23 -10.11 10.91
C GLU A 235 13.86 -9.55 10.51
N GLY A 236 12.79 -10.21 10.93
CA GLY A 236 11.41 -9.76 10.70
C GLY A 236 11.11 -8.46 11.44
N TYR A 237 10.32 -7.59 10.84
CA TYR A 237 9.83 -6.40 11.51
C TYR A 237 8.98 -6.79 12.74
N ASP A 238 9.30 -6.21 13.89
CA ASP A 238 8.65 -6.49 15.17
C ASP A 238 7.17 -6.08 15.20
N LYS A 239 6.76 -5.15 14.31
CA LYS A 239 5.37 -4.71 14.14
C LYS A 239 4.72 -5.24 12.87
N ASN A 240 5.20 -6.35 12.33
CA ASN A 240 4.45 -7.04 11.28
C ASN A 240 3.01 -7.34 11.74
N PRO A 241 2.03 -7.31 10.82
CA PRO A 241 2.16 -7.02 9.39
C PRO A 241 2.27 -5.52 9.04
N VAL A 242 2.94 -5.20 7.93
CA VAL A 242 3.06 -3.81 7.43
C VAL A 242 1.80 -3.32 6.71
N LEU A 243 0.98 -4.24 6.20
CA LEU A 243 -0.32 -3.97 5.58
C LEU A 243 -1.23 -5.20 5.74
N THR A 244 -2.47 -5.02 6.21
CA THR A 244 -3.48 -6.10 6.26
C THR A 244 -4.89 -5.53 6.44
N ALA A 245 -5.91 -6.31 6.06
CA ALA A 245 -7.31 -6.10 6.46
C ALA A 245 -7.83 -7.18 7.42
N LYS A 246 -6.97 -8.11 7.86
CA LYS A 246 -7.30 -9.24 8.73
C LYS A 246 -7.95 -8.76 10.03
N GLY A 247 -9.13 -9.30 10.32
CA GLY A 247 -9.88 -9.00 11.54
C GLY A 247 -10.50 -7.60 11.60
N THR A 248 -10.50 -6.86 10.48
CA THR A 248 -11.13 -5.52 10.39
C THR A 248 -12.55 -5.60 9.83
N GLU A 249 -13.36 -4.57 10.09
CA GLU A 249 -14.69 -4.39 9.47
C GLU A 249 -14.63 -3.60 8.14
N ASN A 250 -13.44 -3.49 7.53
CA ASN A 250 -13.23 -2.69 6.32
C ASN A 250 -13.97 -3.26 5.11
N TYR A 251 -14.37 -2.38 4.19
CA TYR A 251 -15.02 -2.78 2.94
C TYR A 251 -14.08 -3.57 2.01
N PHE A 252 -12.81 -3.16 1.93
CA PHE A 252 -11.77 -3.96 1.29
C PHE A 252 -11.26 -5.01 2.27
N GLN A 253 -11.29 -6.27 1.84
CA GLN A 253 -10.72 -7.40 2.55
C GLN A 253 -9.65 -8.08 1.70
N THR A 254 -9.02 -9.11 2.27
CA THR A 254 -7.97 -9.94 1.62
C THR A 254 -6.75 -9.13 1.16
N VAL A 255 -6.49 -7.99 1.81
CA VAL A 255 -5.41 -7.07 1.44
C VAL A 255 -4.05 -7.73 1.64
N GLY A 256 -3.26 -7.87 0.58
CA GLY A 256 -1.92 -8.45 0.63
C GLY A 256 -1.23 -8.48 -0.74
N HIS A 257 -0.17 -9.29 -0.88
CA HIS A 257 0.63 -9.43 -2.10
C HIS A 257 1.04 -8.07 -2.70
N ALA A 258 1.86 -7.34 -1.96
CA ALA A 258 2.18 -5.94 -2.27
C ALA A 258 3.54 -5.76 -2.94
N ASP A 259 3.67 -4.71 -3.75
CA ASP A 259 4.92 -4.26 -4.39
C ASP A 259 5.12 -2.76 -4.15
N LEU A 260 6.37 -2.31 -4.00
CA LEU A 260 6.72 -0.93 -3.62
C LEU A 260 7.50 -0.24 -4.74
N PHE A 261 7.22 1.05 -4.96
CA PHE A 261 7.95 1.86 -5.94
C PHE A 261 8.03 3.32 -5.50
N GLN A 262 8.94 4.08 -6.13
CA GLN A 262 9.05 5.52 -5.97
C GLN A 262 8.52 6.26 -7.20
N ASP A 263 7.87 7.40 -6.99
CA ASP A 263 7.52 8.33 -8.07
C ASP A 263 8.69 9.25 -8.46
N ALA A 264 8.46 10.17 -9.41
CA ALA A 264 9.49 11.11 -9.86
C ALA A 264 10.00 12.09 -8.79
N ALA A 265 9.21 12.31 -7.73
CA ALA A 265 9.57 13.16 -6.60
C ALA A 265 10.25 12.37 -5.46
N GLY A 266 10.37 11.05 -5.59
CA GLY A 266 10.97 10.18 -4.58
C GLY A 266 10.00 9.73 -3.49
N ASN A 267 8.71 10.04 -3.60
CA ASN A 267 7.72 9.53 -2.65
C ASN A 267 7.51 8.04 -2.87
N TRP A 268 7.35 7.30 -1.78
CA TRP A 268 7.09 5.87 -1.83
C TRP A 268 5.59 5.57 -1.95
N TRP A 269 5.28 4.55 -2.72
CA TRP A 269 3.94 4.04 -2.96
C TRP A 269 3.96 2.52 -2.86
N GLY A 270 2.82 1.95 -2.46
CA GLY A 270 2.58 0.52 -2.49
C GLY A 270 1.35 0.18 -3.30
N VAL A 271 1.42 -0.88 -4.09
CA VAL A 271 0.23 -1.55 -4.63
C VAL A 271 -0.01 -2.85 -3.88
N ALA A 272 -1.26 -3.29 -3.79
CA ALA A 272 -1.65 -4.56 -3.19
C ALA A 272 -2.91 -5.10 -3.88
N LEU A 273 -3.19 -6.40 -3.75
CA LEU A 273 -4.49 -6.94 -4.12
C LEU A 273 -5.50 -6.78 -2.99
N ALA A 274 -6.79 -6.68 -3.32
CA ALA A 274 -7.90 -6.68 -2.36
C ALA A 274 -9.20 -7.18 -2.99
N THR A 275 -10.19 -7.55 -2.19
CA THR A 275 -11.58 -7.80 -2.65
C THR A 275 -12.54 -6.77 -2.05
N ARG A 276 -13.51 -6.30 -2.85
CA ARG A 276 -14.65 -5.51 -2.37
C ARG A 276 -15.77 -6.42 -1.86
N SER A 277 -15.62 -6.90 -0.63
CA SER A 277 -16.45 -7.99 -0.09
C SER A 277 -17.03 -7.71 1.30
N GLY A 278 -16.48 -6.74 2.05
CA GLY A 278 -16.79 -6.59 3.47
C GLY A 278 -16.29 -7.76 4.32
N PRO A 279 -16.28 -7.62 5.66
CA PRO A 279 -15.68 -8.58 6.57
C PRO A 279 -16.29 -9.99 6.50
N GLU A 280 -17.54 -10.12 6.07
CA GLU A 280 -18.21 -11.42 5.92
C GLU A 280 -17.64 -12.25 4.76
N TRP A 281 -16.98 -11.60 3.79
CA TRP A 281 -16.32 -12.23 2.63
C TRP A 281 -17.22 -13.22 1.86
N VAL A 282 -18.52 -12.90 1.74
CA VAL A 282 -19.52 -13.79 1.10
C VAL A 282 -19.62 -13.56 -0.41
N ASN A 283 -19.58 -12.30 -0.86
CA ASN A 283 -19.78 -11.94 -2.26
C ASN A 283 -18.63 -11.05 -2.77
N TYR A 284 -17.91 -11.51 -3.78
CA TYR A 284 -16.82 -10.77 -4.42
C TYR A 284 -16.79 -11.03 -5.95
N PRO A 285 -17.85 -10.67 -6.68
CA PRO A 285 -18.01 -11.02 -8.09
C PRO A 285 -16.93 -10.44 -9.02
N MET A 286 -16.21 -9.42 -8.56
CA MET A 286 -15.12 -8.78 -9.31
C MET A 286 -13.78 -9.53 -9.19
N GLY A 287 -13.68 -10.53 -8.32
CA GLY A 287 -12.42 -11.17 -7.98
C GLY A 287 -11.51 -10.25 -7.14
N ARG A 288 -10.21 -10.54 -7.15
CA ARG A 288 -9.18 -9.69 -6.52
C ARG A 288 -8.81 -8.55 -7.49
N GLU A 289 -8.84 -7.33 -6.98
CA GLU A 289 -8.62 -6.06 -7.68
C GLU A 289 -7.34 -5.39 -7.14
N THR A 290 -6.76 -4.42 -7.85
CA THR A 290 -5.54 -3.73 -7.41
C THR A 290 -5.86 -2.43 -6.67
N VAL A 291 -5.27 -2.24 -5.48
CA VAL A 291 -5.35 -1.02 -4.68
C VAL A 291 -3.99 -0.34 -4.57
N LEU A 292 -3.98 0.98 -4.39
CA LEU A 292 -2.81 1.83 -4.19
C LEU A 292 -2.85 2.47 -2.80
N VAL A 293 -1.70 2.52 -2.13
CA VAL A 293 -1.55 3.10 -0.79
C VAL A 293 -0.26 3.92 -0.71
N PRO A 294 -0.28 5.13 -0.13
CA PRO A 294 0.93 5.91 0.10
C PRO A 294 1.83 5.19 1.11
N VAL A 295 3.13 5.24 0.91
CA VAL A 295 4.10 4.61 1.79
C VAL A 295 5.11 5.63 2.27
N ARG A 296 5.45 5.57 3.56
CA ARG A 296 6.56 6.33 4.12
C ARG A 296 7.67 5.37 4.52
N TRP A 297 8.86 5.58 3.99
CA TRP A 297 10.00 4.69 4.22
C TRP A 297 11.26 5.48 4.54
N GLU A 298 11.39 5.82 5.82
CA GLU A 298 12.52 6.62 6.32
C GLU A 298 13.84 5.87 6.22
N GLU A 299 14.92 6.64 6.30
CA GLU A 299 16.27 6.11 6.32
C GLU A 299 16.45 5.11 7.46
N GLY A 300 16.85 3.88 7.13
CA GLY A 300 17.18 2.86 8.12
C GLY A 300 15.98 2.28 8.89
N GLU A 301 14.74 2.57 8.49
CA GLU A 301 13.51 2.08 9.14
C GLU A 301 12.77 1.07 8.23
N PHE A 302 11.67 0.49 8.73
CA PHE A 302 10.71 -0.27 7.91
C PHE A 302 9.64 0.66 7.32
N PRO A 303 9.06 0.33 6.14
CA PRO A 303 8.03 1.14 5.51
C PRO A 303 6.73 1.10 6.30
N VAL A 304 5.94 2.15 6.11
CA VAL A 304 4.63 2.30 6.71
C VAL A 304 3.59 2.65 5.66
N PHE A 305 2.44 1.98 5.74
CA PHE A 305 1.35 2.03 4.77
C PHE A 305 0.10 2.82 5.27
N GLU A 306 0.16 3.56 6.39
CA GLU A 306 -1.01 4.30 6.96
C GLU A 306 -0.68 5.69 7.55
N THR A 307 -1.59 6.67 7.43
CA THR A 307 -1.51 7.99 8.09
C THR A 307 -2.89 8.56 8.48
N HIS A 308 -3.05 9.04 9.72
CA HIS A 308 -4.28 9.69 10.24
C HIS A 308 -4.00 10.84 11.24
N ILE A 309 -5.00 11.69 11.47
CA ILE A 309 -4.97 12.80 12.45
C ILE A 309 -5.99 12.53 13.56
N ASP A 310 -5.56 12.64 14.82
CA ASP A 310 -6.41 12.41 15.99
C ASP A 310 -6.62 13.66 16.82
N LEU A 311 -7.89 13.96 17.13
CA LEU A 311 -8.29 14.89 18.17
C LEU A 311 -9.00 14.11 19.28
N SER A 312 -8.40 14.07 20.47
CA SER A 312 -8.85 13.18 21.54
C SER A 312 -8.95 13.87 22.90
N VAL A 313 -9.78 13.31 23.78
CA VAL A 313 -9.74 13.58 25.23
C VAL A 313 -8.98 12.44 25.90
N VAL A 314 -7.88 12.77 26.58
CA VAL A 314 -7.01 11.79 27.26
C VAL A 314 -6.85 12.13 28.75
N HIS A 315 -6.75 11.12 29.60
CA HIS A 315 -6.49 11.30 31.03
C HIS A 315 -4.99 11.13 31.29
N ARG A 316 -4.35 12.15 31.89
CA ARG A 316 -2.90 12.14 32.17
C ARG A 316 -2.59 12.61 33.59
N LYS A 317 -1.47 12.15 34.12
CA LYS A 317 -0.86 12.68 35.36
C LYS A 317 -0.25 14.05 35.07
N ILE A 318 -0.34 14.98 36.02
CA ILE A 318 0.25 16.31 35.88
C ILE A 318 1.76 16.22 36.13
N ASN A 319 2.16 15.48 37.18
CA ASN A 319 3.56 15.23 37.51
C ASN A 319 3.87 13.74 37.64
N SER A 320 5.15 13.40 37.47
CA SER A 320 5.69 12.06 37.74
C SER A 320 5.57 11.77 39.25
N GLY A 321 4.49 11.10 39.65
CA GLY A 321 4.18 10.80 41.05
C GLY A 321 2.69 10.97 41.41
N ASP A 322 1.93 11.69 40.60
CA ASP A 322 0.50 11.88 40.87
C ASP A 322 -0.29 10.57 40.69
N LYS A 323 -1.16 10.27 41.66
CA LYS A 323 -2.13 9.17 41.55
C LYS A 323 -3.39 9.58 40.79
N LYS A 324 -3.66 10.87 40.67
CA LYS A 324 -4.87 11.42 40.06
C LYS A 324 -4.61 11.78 38.60
N LEU A 325 -5.41 11.22 37.71
CA LEU A 325 -5.44 11.63 36.31
C LEU A 325 -6.37 12.83 36.13
N VAL A 326 -6.00 13.74 35.24
CA VAL A 326 -6.85 14.86 34.82
C VAL A 326 -7.01 14.87 33.30
N PRO A 327 -8.17 15.31 32.79
CA PRO A 327 -8.44 15.27 31.36
C PRO A 327 -7.69 16.38 30.61
N HIS A 328 -7.16 16.01 29.45
CA HIS A 328 -6.46 16.86 28.50
C HIS A 328 -7.05 16.67 27.12
N LEU A 329 -6.93 17.71 26.30
CA LEU A 329 -7.12 17.62 24.86
C LEU A 329 -5.77 17.26 24.23
N LYS A 330 -5.75 16.26 23.36
CA LYS A 330 -4.57 15.83 22.58
C LYS A 330 -4.91 15.99 21.10
N LEU A 331 -4.07 16.70 20.37
CA LEU A 331 -4.05 16.70 18.90
C LEU A 331 -2.76 16.01 18.47
N SER A 332 -2.88 14.82 17.89
CA SER A 332 -1.75 14.06 17.34
C SER A 332 -1.94 13.77 15.87
N VAL A 333 -0.83 13.49 15.21
CA VAL A 333 -0.83 12.80 13.92
C VAL A 333 -0.25 11.44 14.21
N GLU A 334 -1.01 10.41 13.91
CA GLU A 334 -0.53 9.04 13.96
C GLU A 334 -0.24 8.63 12.53
N SER A 335 1.01 8.78 12.15
CA SER A 335 1.58 8.03 11.03
C SER A 335 2.28 6.87 11.68
N SER A 336 2.16 5.66 11.12
CA SER A 336 3.09 4.62 11.55
C SER A 336 4.50 5.13 11.17
N GLY A 337 5.33 5.39 12.18
CA GLY A 337 6.72 5.80 12.08
C GLY A 337 7.02 7.31 12.08
N LYS A 338 8.28 7.63 12.39
CA LYS A 338 8.72 8.93 12.88
C LYS A 338 8.91 9.99 11.79
N PRO A 339 8.40 11.20 11.97
CA PRO A 339 8.66 12.31 11.07
C PRO A 339 9.95 13.06 11.42
N ASP A 340 10.65 13.55 10.41
CA ASP A 340 11.30 14.86 10.52
C ASP A 340 10.79 15.82 9.43
N GLU A 341 10.81 17.10 9.79
CA GLU A 341 10.30 18.34 9.19
C GLU A 341 8.82 18.45 8.76
N SER A 342 8.07 17.37 8.53
CA SER A 342 6.71 17.47 7.93
C SER A 342 5.50 17.10 8.81
N VAL A 343 5.68 16.46 9.96
CA VAL A 343 4.54 16.13 10.86
C VAL A 343 4.53 17.06 12.08
N PRO A 344 3.44 17.81 12.30
CA PRO A 344 3.35 18.75 13.40
C PRO A 344 3.44 18.09 14.78
N GLU A 345 4.10 18.75 15.74
CA GLU A 345 4.20 18.29 17.12
C GLU A 345 2.83 17.97 17.74
N THR A 346 2.80 16.95 18.60
CA THR A 346 1.61 16.61 19.38
C THR A 346 1.29 17.75 20.34
N SER A 347 0.10 18.35 20.19
CA SER A 347 -0.35 19.40 21.08
C SER A 347 -1.17 18.79 22.20
N VAL A 348 -0.75 19.01 23.45
CA VAL A 348 -1.49 18.55 24.64
C VAL A 348 -1.81 19.73 25.53
N VAL A 349 -3.08 19.95 25.80
CA VAL A 349 -3.53 21.09 26.62
C VAL A 349 -4.54 20.62 27.67
N PRO A 350 -4.42 21.02 28.95
CA PRO A 350 -5.40 20.70 29.96
C PRO A 350 -6.81 21.16 29.56
N ILE A 351 -7.80 20.30 29.83
CA ILE A 351 -9.20 20.74 29.77
C ILE A 351 -9.41 21.72 30.93
N PRO A 352 -9.95 22.93 30.66
CA PRO A 352 -10.28 23.88 31.71
C PRO A 352 -11.19 23.26 32.77
N GLN A 353 -10.93 23.53 34.05
CA GLN A 353 -11.78 23.02 35.14
C GLN A 353 -13.24 23.46 34.99
N SER A 354 -13.49 24.63 34.38
CA SER A 354 -14.85 25.10 34.09
C SER A 354 -15.62 24.21 33.12
N TRP A 355 -14.96 23.28 32.41
CA TRP A 355 -15.61 22.32 31.53
C TRP A 355 -15.97 21.01 32.25
N TYR A 356 -15.49 20.80 33.47
CA TYR A 356 -15.68 19.53 34.17
C TYR A 356 -17.16 19.30 34.48
N GLY A 357 -17.61 18.06 34.32
CA GLY A 357 -19.03 17.69 34.47
C GLY A 357 -19.90 18.03 33.25
N HIS A 358 -19.34 18.62 32.20
CA HIS A 358 -20.05 18.94 30.96
C HIS A 358 -19.49 18.15 29.77
N PRO A 359 -20.32 17.77 28.77
CA PRO A 359 -19.84 17.17 27.54
C PRO A 359 -18.85 18.10 26.81
N VAL A 360 -17.81 17.53 26.24
CA VAL A 360 -16.85 18.24 25.38
C VAL A 360 -17.31 18.09 23.93
N ARG A 361 -17.36 19.20 23.21
CA ARG A 361 -17.54 19.23 21.75
C ARG A 361 -16.17 19.25 21.12
N LEU A 362 -15.87 18.27 20.28
CA LEU A 362 -14.69 18.27 19.42
C LEU A 362 -15.12 18.82 18.05
N LEU A 363 -14.30 19.69 17.49
CA LEU A 363 -14.59 20.34 16.21
C LEU A 363 -13.40 20.15 15.27
N VAL A 364 -13.73 19.74 14.05
CA VAL A 364 -12.81 19.68 12.93
C VAL A 364 -13.43 20.54 11.83
N GLU A 365 -12.66 21.51 11.35
CA GLU A 365 -13.09 22.46 10.32
C GLU A 365 -12.09 22.42 9.17
N ALA A 366 -12.57 22.20 7.95
CA ALA A 366 -11.78 22.43 6.74
C ALA A 366 -11.75 23.95 6.49
N ILE A 367 -10.63 24.59 6.80
CA ILE A 367 -10.43 26.05 6.63
C ILE A 367 -10.31 26.38 5.15
N ASP A 368 -9.53 25.55 4.47
CA ASP A 368 -9.35 25.54 3.04
C ASP A 368 -9.05 24.10 2.63
N GLU A 369 -8.75 23.91 1.36
CA GLU A 369 -8.47 22.60 0.80
C GLU A 369 -7.15 22.00 1.31
N TYR A 370 -6.23 22.78 1.86
CA TYR A 370 -4.94 22.30 2.40
C TYR A 370 -4.91 22.20 3.92
N LYS A 371 -5.90 22.73 4.64
CA LYS A 371 -5.77 22.95 6.08
C LYS A 371 -7.04 22.62 6.84
N TYR A 372 -6.88 21.74 7.81
CA TYR A 372 -7.86 21.49 8.87
C TYR A 372 -7.50 22.28 10.13
N ALA A 373 -8.50 22.86 10.78
CA ALA A 373 -8.42 23.38 12.14
C ALA A 373 -9.07 22.40 13.12
N PHE A 374 -8.40 22.18 14.25
CA PHE A 374 -8.86 21.31 15.32
C PHE A 374 -9.08 22.14 16.58
N SER A 375 -10.27 22.04 17.14
CA SER A 375 -10.66 22.80 18.32
C SER A 375 -11.63 22.02 19.21
N ALA A 376 -11.84 22.51 20.42
CA ALA A 376 -12.82 21.94 21.34
C ALA A 376 -13.56 23.06 22.10
N ALA A 377 -14.76 22.75 22.59
CA ALA A 377 -15.51 23.64 23.48
C ALA A 377 -16.29 22.83 24.52
N SER A 378 -16.64 23.45 25.66
CA SER A 378 -17.65 22.88 26.55
C SER A 378 -19.03 23.00 25.92
N ALA A 379 -19.85 21.96 26.00
CA ALA A 379 -21.24 22.05 25.58
C ALA A 379 -22.07 23.05 26.41
N ALA A 380 -21.61 23.42 27.61
CA ALA A 380 -22.24 24.43 28.46
C ALA A 380 -21.95 25.87 28.00
N ASN A 381 -20.84 26.10 27.29
CA ASN A 381 -20.49 27.38 26.69
C ASN A 381 -19.85 27.17 25.31
N PRO A 382 -20.66 26.80 24.29
CA PRO A 382 -20.14 26.40 22.98
C PRO A 382 -19.53 27.55 22.17
N ALA A 383 -19.78 28.80 22.56
CA ALA A 383 -19.19 29.98 21.93
C ALA A 383 -17.71 30.18 22.33
N HIS A 384 -17.29 29.62 23.46
CA HIS A 384 -15.91 29.73 23.93
C HIS A 384 -15.11 28.52 23.42
N VAL A 385 -14.66 28.62 22.17
CA VAL A 385 -13.86 27.60 21.50
C VAL A 385 -12.39 27.73 21.90
N LYS A 386 -11.78 26.60 22.26
CA LYS A 386 -10.34 26.46 22.47
C LYS A 386 -9.73 25.79 21.25
N GLN A 387 -8.91 26.53 20.51
CA GLN A 387 -8.20 26.00 19.36
C GLN A 387 -6.94 25.25 19.78
N LEU A 388 -6.72 24.06 19.20
CA LEU A 388 -5.55 23.23 19.50
C LEU A 388 -4.47 23.37 18.44
N GLY A 389 -4.87 23.59 17.18
CA GLY A 389 -3.92 23.82 16.10
C GLY A 389 -4.51 23.52 14.73
N TYR A 390 -3.63 23.53 13.73
CA TYR A 390 -3.93 23.21 12.36
C TYR A 390 -3.18 21.96 11.92
N ARG A 391 -3.72 21.21 10.96
CA ARG A 391 -3.00 20.14 10.25
C ARG A 391 -3.18 20.28 8.77
N ASN A 392 -2.15 19.87 8.03
CA ASN A 392 -2.24 19.82 6.58
C ASN A 392 -3.18 18.69 6.17
N ALA A 393 -4.09 18.96 5.25
CA ALA A 393 -4.98 17.96 4.66
C ALA A 393 -4.20 16.82 3.97
N THR A 394 -2.98 17.10 3.50
CA THR A 394 -2.08 16.11 2.90
C THR A 394 -1.80 14.91 3.81
N ILE A 395 -1.88 15.10 5.12
CA ILE A 395 -1.62 14.05 6.11
C ILE A 395 -2.65 12.93 6.01
N VAL A 396 -3.92 13.26 5.83
CA VAL A 396 -5.03 12.29 5.72
C VAL A 396 -5.39 11.95 4.28
N SER A 397 -4.84 12.69 3.32
CA SER A 397 -4.97 12.41 1.89
C SER A 397 -3.82 11.56 1.33
N GLY A 398 -2.87 11.13 2.17
CA GLY A 398 -1.75 10.32 1.71
C GLY A 398 -0.71 11.10 0.90
N GLY A 399 -0.57 12.41 1.14
CA GLY A 399 0.34 13.28 0.40
C GLY A 399 -0.22 13.81 -0.92
N SER A 400 -1.47 13.47 -1.28
CA SER A 400 -2.08 13.76 -2.59
C SER A 400 -2.51 15.22 -2.79
N GLY A 401 -2.28 16.12 -1.83
CA GLY A 401 -2.56 17.55 -1.95
C GLY A 401 -3.86 18.01 -1.27
N PRO A 402 -4.53 19.04 -1.81
CA PRO A 402 -5.71 19.65 -1.20
C PRO A 402 -6.86 18.65 -1.16
N PHE A 403 -7.42 18.44 0.03
CA PHE A 403 -8.45 17.45 0.25
C PHE A 403 -9.32 17.85 1.45
N THR A 404 -10.60 18.17 1.20
CA THR A 404 -11.59 18.46 2.26
C THR A 404 -12.52 17.27 2.56
N GLY A 405 -12.35 16.16 1.85
CA GLY A 405 -13.24 14.99 1.84
C GLY A 405 -12.87 13.90 2.85
N THR A 406 -12.37 14.25 4.03
CA THR A 406 -11.93 13.24 5.01
C THR A 406 -13.11 12.50 5.64
N ILE A 407 -12.98 11.17 5.74
CA ILE A 407 -13.87 10.35 6.57
C ILE A 407 -13.49 10.62 8.03
N ILE A 408 -14.37 11.28 8.77
CA ILE A 408 -14.19 11.51 10.20
C ILE A 408 -14.90 10.37 10.95
N GLY A 409 -14.11 9.52 11.60
CA GLY A 409 -14.58 8.50 12.53
C GLY A 409 -14.45 8.95 13.98
N VAL A 410 -15.15 8.28 14.90
CA VAL A 410 -14.92 8.46 16.33
C VAL A 410 -14.62 7.11 16.95
N PHE A 411 -13.56 7.05 17.74
CA PHE A 411 -13.16 5.86 18.47
C PHE A 411 -13.05 6.15 19.97
N ALA A 412 -13.17 5.10 20.76
CA ALA A 412 -12.81 5.10 22.18
C ALA A 412 -11.85 3.95 22.41
N THR A 413 -10.71 4.23 23.03
CA THR A 413 -9.65 3.24 23.27
C THR A 413 -9.25 3.24 24.74
N LYS A 414 -8.82 2.08 25.22
CA LYS A 414 -8.19 1.92 26.54
C LYS A 414 -6.67 1.94 26.48
N ASN A 415 -6.09 2.22 25.30
CA ASN A 415 -4.66 2.14 25.04
C ASN A 415 -4.05 0.80 25.51
N GLY A 416 -4.74 -0.32 25.24
CA GLY A 416 -4.27 -1.67 25.56
C GLY A 416 -4.46 -2.14 27.01
N ASN A 417 -5.16 -1.38 27.87
CA ASN A 417 -5.49 -1.86 29.22
C ASN A 417 -6.74 -2.77 29.19
N GLU A 418 -6.54 -4.07 29.41
CA GLU A 418 -7.61 -5.08 29.41
C GLU A 418 -8.37 -5.17 30.73
N GLU A 419 -7.77 -4.73 31.85
CA GLU A 419 -8.30 -4.92 33.20
C GLU A 419 -9.33 -3.85 33.59
N GLU A 420 -9.17 -2.61 33.12
CA GLU A 420 -10.05 -1.49 33.47
C GLU A 420 -11.19 -1.28 32.46
N LYS A 421 -12.38 -0.89 32.95
CA LYS A 421 -13.53 -0.53 32.10
C LYS A 421 -13.83 0.95 32.29
N ALA A 422 -13.76 1.72 31.19
CA ALA A 422 -14.16 3.12 31.15
C ALA A 422 -15.32 3.28 30.15
N PRO A 423 -16.53 3.61 30.60
CA PRO A 423 -17.63 3.86 29.67
C PRO A 423 -17.36 5.16 28.91
N ALA A 424 -17.41 5.09 27.58
CA ALA A 424 -17.27 6.23 26.69
C ALA A 424 -18.53 6.35 25.84
N TYR A 425 -19.05 7.57 25.72
CA TYR A 425 -20.27 7.85 24.97
C TYR A 425 -19.99 8.98 23.99
N VAL A 426 -20.20 8.69 22.71
CA VAL A 426 -20.19 9.68 21.64
C VAL A 426 -21.64 9.92 21.24
N SER A 427 -22.05 11.18 21.19
CA SER A 427 -23.41 11.54 20.85
C SER A 427 -23.44 12.89 20.15
N ARG A 428 -24.51 13.13 19.37
CA ARG A 428 -24.75 14.40 18.66
C ARG A 428 -23.65 14.74 17.65
N TRP A 429 -23.42 13.81 16.73
CA TRP A 429 -22.64 14.07 15.53
C TRP A 429 -23.36 15.09 14.65
N ARG A 430 -22.63 16.10 14.17
CA ARG A 430 -23.15 17.08 13.21
C ARG A 430 -22.09 17.31 12.15
N TYR A 431 -22.48 17.04 10.91
CA TYR A 431 -21.74 17.44 9.73
C TYR A 431 -22.47 18.63 9.10
N THR A 432 -21.75 19.72 8.88
CA THR A 432 -22.28 20.91 8.18
C THR A 432 -21.50 21.05 6.88
N PRO A 433 -22.08 20.66 5.74
CA PRO A 433 -21.41 20.84 4.47
C PRO A 433 -21.30 22.33 4.16
N VAL A 434 -20.10 22.80 3.82
CA VAL A 434 -19.85 24.20 3.45
C VAL A 434 -19.99 24.38 1.93
N ALA A 435 -19.40 23.45 1.18
CA ALA A 435 -19.47 23.40 -0.27
C ALA A 435 -19.11 22.02 -0.78
N GLN A 436 -19.49 21.75 -2.03
CA GLN A 436 -19.00 20.60 -2.78
C GLN A 436 -18.01 21.11 -3.83
N ALA A 437 -16.77 20.61 -3.80
CA ALA A 437 -15.83 20.83 -4.89
C ALA A 437 -16.37 20.13 -6.14
N VAL A 438 -16.49 20.88 -7.25
CA VAL A 438 -16.96 20.35 -8.54
C VAL A 438 -15.88 20.40 -9.62
N GLU A 439 -14.82 21.17 -9.39
CA GLU A 439 -13.59 21.25 -10.18
C GLU A 439 -12.50 21.90 -9.32
N GLU A 440 -11.23 21.80 -9.70
CA GLU A 440 -10.10 22.47 -9.03
C GLU A 440 -10.39 23.98 -8.83
N GLY A 441 -10.41 24.44 -7.58
CA GLY A 441 -10.75 25.82 -7.22
C GLY A 441 -12.21 26.24 -7.44
N LYS A 442 -13.11 25.33 -7.85
CA LYS A 442 -14.54 25.61 -8.01
C LYS A 442 -15.38 24.82 -7.02
N TYR A 443 -16.15 25.57 -6.24
CA TYR A 443 -17.02 25.03 -5.21
C TYR A 443 -18.46 25.44 -5.45
N VAL A 444 -19.38 24.47 -5.36
CA VAL A 444 -20.81 24.72 -5.25
C VAL A 444 -21.13 24.79 -3.77
N HIS A 445 -21.32 26.01 -3.28
CA HIS A 445 -21.74 26.22 -1.89
C HIS A 445 -23.16 25.69 -1.70
N VAL A 446 -23.35 24.96 -0.60
CA VAL A 446 -24.68 24.49 -0.21
C VAL A 446 -25.45 25.73 0.24
N GLY A 447 -26.44 26.15 -0.55
CA GLY A 447 -27.26 27.32 -0.23
C GLY A 447 -27.94 27.16 1.13
N HIS A 448 -27.85 28.19 1.97
CA HIS A 448 -28.57 28.27 3.24
C HIS A 448 -29.98 28.82 3.06
#